data_AF-A0A9D7Q1R8-F1
#
_entry.id   AF-A0A9D7Q1R8-F1
#
_cell.length_a   1.000
_cell.length_b   1.000
_cell.length_c   1.000
_cell.angle_alpha   90.00
_cell.angle_beta   90.00
_cell.angle_gamma   90.00
#
_symmetry.space_group_name_H-M   'P 1'
#
loop_
_entity.id
_entity.type
_entity.pdbx_description
1 polymer ?
#
loop_
_entity_poly.entity_id
_entity_poly.type
_entity_poly.pdbx_seq_one_letter_code
_entity_poly.pdbx_strand_id
1 'polypeptide(L)'
;MFENQDSNNYLLQMFSPLIDAGDPNILDIDGSRSDVGLYGGPYGQSYAYKDLPPKKPKFTLATSPDPLLKGEGSTNRVVELHGREVRS
;
A
#
# COMPACT_ATOMS: atom_id res chain seq x y z
N MET A 1 14.63 11.91 10.97
CA MET A 1 13.53 12.35 10.08
C MET A 1 13.08 11.12 9.31
N PHE A 2 11.93 10.55 9.62
CA PHE A 2 11.38 9.42 8.85
C PHE A 2 10.53 10.03 7.74
N GLU A 3 11.12 10.15 6.56
CA GLU A 3 10.41 10.54 5.35
C GLU A 3 9.45 9.40 4.95
N ASN A 4 8.17 9.71 4.72
CA ASN A 4 7.23 8.74 4.18
C ASN A 4 7.52 8.59 2.68
N GLN A 5 8.08 7.46 2.30
CA GLN A 5 8.81 7.15 1.07
C GLN A 5 7.97 7.08 -0.22
N ASP A 6 6.72 7.54 -0.20
CA ASP A 6 5.86 7.60 -1.37
C ASP A 6 5.99 8.99 -1.99
N SER A 7 7.06 9.16 -2.77
CA SER A 7 7.60 10.41 -3.33
C SER A 7 6.69 11.24 -4.25
N ASN A 8 5.36 11.20 -4.09
CA ASN A 8 4.38 11.87 -4.96
C ASN A 8 4.63 11.60 -6.45
N ASN A 9 5.16 10.40 -6.76
CA ASN A 9 5.39 9.98 -8.13
C ASN A 9 4.10 9.40 -8.70
N TYR A 10 3.43 10.18 -9.54
CA TYR A 10 2.20 9.80 -10.24
C TYR A 10 2.44 9.40 -11.71
N LEU A 11 3.69 9.12 -12.09
CA LEU A 11 4.04 8.64 -13.43
C LEU A 11 3.52 7.20 -13.63
N LEU A 12 3.10 6.88 -14.85
CA LEU A 12 2.62 5.53 -15.18
C LEU A 12 3.79 4.53 -15.25
N GLN A 13 3.53 3.30 -14.81
CA GLN A 13 4.47 2.17 -14.93
C GLN A 13 4.48 1.64 -16.38
N MET A 14 5.59 1.07 -16.80
CA MET A 14 5.66 0.27 -18.03
C MET A 14 4.55 -0.79 -18.02
N PHE A 15 3.77 -0.84 -19.10
CA PHE A 15 2.58 -1.69 -19.29
C PHE A 15 1.33 -1.29 -18.49
N SER A 16 1.27 -0.09 -17.94
CA SER A 16 0.01 0.43 -17.41
C SER A 16 -1.06 0.45 -18.52
N PRO A 17 -2.29 -0.04 -18.26
CA PRO A 17 -3.39 0.03 -19.23
C PRO A 17 -3.92 1.46 -19.43
N LEU A 18 -3.38 2.43 -18.67
CA LEU A 18 -3.73 3.84 -18.75
C LEU A 18 -2.86 4.62 -19.75
N ILE A 19 -1.86 3.95 -20.34
CA ILE A 19 -1.04 4.50 -21.43
C ILE A 19 -1.89 4.58 -22.70
N ASP A 20 -1.84 5.72 -23.40
CA ASP A 20 -2.58 5.99 -24.64
C ASP A 20 -4.11 5.75 -24.55
N ALA A 21 -4.67 5.87 -23.34
CA ALA A 21 -6.04 5.47 -23.04
C ALA A 21 -6.99 6.65 -22.76
N GLY A 22 -6.51 7.89 -22.84
CA GLY A 22 -7.25 9.13 -22.55
C GLY A 22 -8.21 9.57 -23.68
N ASP A 23 -8.40 10.86 -23.91
CA ASP A 23 -9.30 11.32 -24.99
C ASP A 23 -8.63 11.08 -26.37
N PRO A 24 -9.27 10.39 -27.32
CA PRO A 24 -8.72 10.17 -28.66
C PRO A 24 -8.37 11.44 -29.45
N ASN A 25 -8.98 12.57 -29.11
CA ASN A 25 -8.76 13.86 -29.78
C ASN A 25 -7.68 14.70 -29.11
N ILE A 26 -7.14 14.25 -27.98
CA ILE A 26 -6.08 14.93 -27.24
C ILE A 26 -4.81 14.11 -27.40
N LEU A 27 -3.71 14.78 -27.77
CA LEU A 27 -2.43 14.14 -27.98
C LEU A 27 -1.45 14.49 -26.86
N ASP A 28 -0.60 13.52 -26.53
CA ASP A 28 0.63 13.77 -25.78
C ASP A 28 1.66 14.52 -26.64
N ILE A 29 2.75 14.96 -26.01
CA ILE A 29 3.82 15.73 -26.65
C ILE A 29 4.48 14.95 -27.81
N ASP A 30 4.50 13.62 -27.75
CA ASP A 30 5.06 12.76 -28.81
C ASP A 30 4.06 12.42 -29.92
N GLY A 31 2.81 12.92 -29.82
CA GLY A 31 1.76 12.74 -30.81
C GLY A 31 0.95 11.45 -30.65
N SER A 32 1.20 10.64 -29.61
CA SER A 32 0.31 9.55 -29.26
C SER A 32 -1.01 10.08 -28.67
N ARG A 33 -2.01 9.21 -28.52
CA ARG A 33 -3.24 9.56 -27.80
C ARG A 33 -2.89 9.83 -26.34
N SER A 34 -3.50 10.85 -25.72
CA SER A 34 -3.14 11.23 -24.35
C SER A 34 -3.20 10.08 -23.35
N ASP A 35 -2.19 9.94 -22.49
CA ASP A 35 -2.23 9.14 -21.27
C ASP A 35 -3.32 9.62 -20.30
N VAL A 36 -3.87 8.70 -19.49
CA VAL A 36 -4.78 9.08 -18.39
C VAL A 36 -3.98 9.56 -17.19
N GLY A 37 -4.24 10.79 -16.75
CA GLY A 37 -3.75 11.31 -15.47
C GLY A 37 -3.04 12.65 -15.58
N LEU A 38 -2.27 12.99 -14.53
CA LEU A 38 -1.67 14.32 -14.34
C LEU A 38 -0.68 14.72 -15.44
N TYR A 39 0.00 13.74 -16.03
CA TYR A 39 1.10 13.98 -16.95
C TYR A 39 0.75 13.71 -18.41
N GLY A 40 -0.52 13.42 -18.74
CA GLY A 40 -0.99 13.25 -20.11
C GLY A 40 -1.48 14.55 -20.74
N GLY A 41 -1.62 14.54 -22.06
CA GLY A 41 -2.08 15.63 -22.91
C GLY A 41 -0.99 16.62 -23.35
N PRO A 42 -1.39 17.73 -24.03
CA PRO A 42 -0.46 18.60 -24.76
C PRO A 42 0.46 19.41 -23.84
N TYR A 43 0.06 19.54 -22.58
CA TYR A 43 0.80 20.22 -21.52
C TYR A 43 1.33 19.25 -20.47
N GLY A 44 1.27 17.96 -20.77
CA GLY A 44 1.80 16.89 -19.94
C GLY A 44 3.33 16.84 -19.95
N GLN A 45 3.87 15.69 -19.60
CA GLN A 45 5.30 15.44 -19.66
C GLN A 45 5.57 14.19 -20.46
N SER A 46 6.55 14.25 -21.36
CA SER A 46 7.09 13.04 -21.97
C SER A 46 8.15 12.44 -21.05
N TYR A 47 8.00 11.16 -20.72
CA TYR A 47 8.95 10.42 -19.88
C TYR A 47 8.98 8.94 -20.29
N ALA A 48 10.12 8.30 -20.10
CA ALA A 48 10.23 6.86 -20.33
C ALA A 48 9.49 6.09 -19.23
N TYR A 49 8.59 5.21 -19.62
CA TYR A 49 7.93 4.29 -18.69
C TYR A 49 8.97 3.33 -18.09
N LYS A 50 8.85 3.11 -16.77
CA LYS A 50 9.78 2.26 -16.02
C LYS A 50 9.07 1.01 -15.54
N ASP A 51 9.72 -0.13 -15.68
CA ASP A 51 9.28 -1.39 -15.07
C ASP A 51 9.81 -1.50 -13.65
N LEU A 52 9.05 -0.95 -12.71
CA LEU A 52 9.38 -1.01 -11.31
C LEU A 52 8.53 -2.10 -10.64
N PRO A 53 9.10 -2.87 -9.71
CA PRO A 53 8.32 -3.81 -8.92
C PRO A 53 7.12 -3.08 -8.28
N PRO A 54 5.92 -3.69 -8.27
CA PRO A 54 4.77 -3.12 -7.58
C PRO A 54 5.15 -2.78 -6.15
N LYS A 55 4.73 -1.60 -5.69
CA LYS A 55 4.90 -1.24 -4.28
C LYS A 55 4.17 -2.29 -3.44
N LYS A 56 4.86 -2.81 -2.42
CA LYS A 56 4.23 -3.73 -1.46
C LYS A 56 2.99 -3.04 -0.88
N PRO A 57 1.80 -3.65 -1.00
CA PRO A 57 0.61 -3.05 -0.43
C PRO A 57 0.79 -2.95 1.08
N LYS A 58 0.55 -1.74 1.61
CA LYS A 58 0.60 -1.50 3.06
C LYS A 58 -0.77 -1.87 3.65
N PHE A 59 -0.98 -3.12 3.99
CA PHE A 59 -2.15 -3.55 4.76
C PHE A 59 -1.87 -3.39 6.25
N THR A 60 -2.22 -2.24 6.83
CA THR A 60 -2.39 -2.16 8.29
C THR A 60 -3.81 -2.63 8.58
N LEU A 61 -3.95 -3.80 9.20
CA LEU A 61 -5.23 -4.16 9.84
C LEU A 61 -5.47 -3.06 10.88
N ALA A 62 -6.46 -2.21 10.63
CA ALA A 62 -7.03 -1.42 11.71
C ALA A 62 -7.63 -2.45 12.66
N THR A 63 -6.91 -2.80 13.72
CA THR A 63 -7.55 -3.35 14.90
C THR A 63 -8.49 -2.24 15.36
N SER A 64 -9.72 -2.24 14.84
CA SER A 64 -10.81 -1.58 15.53
C SER A 64 -10.75 -2.12 16.95
N PRO A 65 -10.55 -1.28 17.98
CA PRO A 65 -10.85 -1.74 19.32
C PRO A 65 -12.36 -1.95 19.35
N ASP A 66 -12.80 -3.13 18.94
CA ASP A 66 -14.19 -3.54 19.09
C ASP A 66 -14.48 -3.49 20.60
N PRO A 67 -15.38 -2.62 21.08
CA PRO A 67 -15.72 -2.58 22.51
C PRO A 67 -16.54 -3.81 22.94
N LEU A 68 -16.80 -4.75 22.04
CA LEU A 68 -17.72 -5.87 22.23
C LEU A 68 -17.02 -7.22 22.51
N LEU A 69 -15.69 -7.27 22.61
CA LEU A 69 -15.00 -8.40 23.25
C LEU A 69 -15.02 -8.21 24.78
N LYS A 70 -16.22 -8.27 25.37
CA LYS A 70 -16.43 -8.41 26.81
C LYS A 70 -16.92 -9.83 27.06
N GLY A 71 -16.07 -10.63 27.72
CA GLY A 71 -16.26 -12.07 27.95
C GLY A 71 -15.46 -12.87 26.92
N GLU A 72 -14.59 -13.81 27.25
CA GLU A 72 -14.49 -14.64 28.46
C GLU A 72 -13.02 -15.05 28.66
N GLY A 73 -12.58 -15.00 29.92
CA GLY A 73 -11.53 -15.88 30.47
C GLY A 73 -10.15 -15.96 29.79
N SER A 74 -9.37 -14.88 29.74
CA SER A 74 -7.90 -15.01 29.53
C SER A 74 -7.19 -15.29 30.87
N THR A 75 -7.27 -16.53 31.34
CA THR A 75 -6.35 -17.03 32.38
C THR A 75 -5.05 -17.50 31.74
N ASN A 76 -4.10 -16.58 31.53
CA ASN A 76 -2.69 -16.95 31.42
C ASN A 76 -2.09 -16.97 32.83
N ARG A 77 -2.43 -18.02 33.60
CA ARG A 77 -1.63 -18.44 34.76
C ARG A 77 -0.84 -19.66 34.33
N VAL A 78 0.45 -19.43 34.04
CA VAL A 78 1.46 -20.48 34.02
C VAL A 78 1.38 -21.19 35.37
N VAL A 79 1.10 -22.49 35.34
CA VAL A 79 1.08 -23.33 36.52
C VAL A 79 2.53 -23.59 36.92
N GLU A 80 3.15 -22.70 37.69
CA GLU A 80 4.34 -23.06 38.46
C GLU A 80 3.87 -23.91 39.64
N LEU A 81 4.02 -25.23 39.52
CA LEU A 81 3.81 -26.19 40.60
C LEU A 81 4.83 -25.93 41.72
N HIS A 82 4.49 -25.05 42.66
CA HIS A 82 5.13 -25.02 43.97
C HIS A 82 4.59 -26.18 44.82
N GLY A 83 5.18 -27.35 44.65
CA GLY A 83 4.99 -28.52 45.52
C GLY A 83 6.12 -28.59 46.56
N ARG A 84 5.78 -28.30 47.81
CA ARG A 84 6.65 -28.41 49.00
C ARG A 84 7.08 -29.86 49.21
N GLU A 85 8.38 -30.08 49.38
CA GLU A 85 8.94 -31.31 49.93
C GLU A 85 8.61 -31.36 51.44
N VAL A 86 7.88 -32.39 51.89
CA VAL A 86 7.65 -32.67 53.30
C VAL A 86 8.65 -33.75 53.70
N ARG A 87 9.53 -33.42 54.65
CA ARG A 87 10.51 -34.33 55.25
C ARG A 87 9.79 -35.42 56.06
N SER A 88 10.28 -36.65 55.93
CA SER A 88 10.17 -37.72 56.95
C SER A 88 11.57 -38.12 57.37
#